data_AF-A0A0E0MZS5-F1
#
_entry.id   AF-A0A0E0MZS5-F1
#
_cell.length_a   1.000
_cell.length_b   1.000
_cell.length_c   1.000
_cell.angle_alpha   90.00
_cell.angle_beta   90.00
_cell.angle_gamma   90.00
#
_symmetry.space_group_name_H-M   'P 1'
#
loop_
_entity.id
_entity.type
_entity.pdbx_description
1 polymer ?
#
loop_
_entity_poly.entity_id
_entity_poly.type
_entity_poly.pdbx_seq_one_letter_code
_entity_poly.pdbx_strand_id
1 'polypeptide(L)'
;MPQVKPTALRFYGSFNVVVAGITIVNSSQCHLKFDSCQGVMVHDVTISSPENSLNTDGIHLQNSKDGGLGLVQDERFSNIQVSEVQTPIIIDQFYCDERTCSNQTSAVAVSGVQYENIRGTFTIKPVHFACSDSSPCSGITLTGVQLRPVQIPHYRLNDPFCWQAFGELYTPTVPPIACLHLGKPAGNNLQSYHDLC
;
A
#
# COMPACT_ATOMS: atom_id res chain seq x y z
N MET A 1 13.82 23.26 9.87
CA MET A 1 14.25 21.86 10.07
C MET A 1 13.11 20.98 9.54
N PRO A 2 13.34 19.99 8.66
CA PRO A 2 12.27 19.10 8.24
C PRO A 2 11.86 18.25 9.45
N GLN A 3 10.61 18.39 9.87
CA GLN A 3 10.06 17.68 11.03
C GLN A 3 9.76 16.24 10.60
N VAL A 4 10.65 15.30 10.92
CA VAL A 4 10.37 13.86 10.75
C VAL A 4 9.30 13.50 11.78
N LYS A 5 8.10 13.21 11.30
CA LYS A 5 6.96 12.83 12.14
C LYS A 5 7.00 11.30 12.36
N PRO A 6 6.78 10.78 13.57
CA PRO A 6 6.86 9.34 13.82
C PRO A 6 5.73 8.54 13.16
N THR A 7 6.09 7.36 12.65
CA THR A 7 5.18 6.25 12.35
C THR A 7 4.78 5.55 13.65
N ALA A 8 3.52 5.14 13.80
CA ALA A 8 3.02 4.55 15.05
C ALA A 8 3.56 3.14 15.29
N LEU A 9 3.56 2.28 14.27
CA LEU A 9 4.14 0.94 14.34
C LEU A 9 4.85 0.59 13.03
N ARG A 10 6.12 0.20 13.14
CA ARG A 10 6.98 -0.21 12.02
C ARG A 10 7.57 -1.58 12.30
N PHE A 11 7.41 -2.51 11.36
CA PHE A 11 8.12 -3.78 11.31
C PHE A 11 9.18 -3.70 10.21
N TYR A 12 10.39 -4.18 10.50
CA TYR A 12 11.53 -4.15 9.57
C TYR A 12 12.18 -5.53 9.50
N GLY A 13 12.40 -6.05 8.29
CA GLY A 13 13.15 -7.30 8.08
C GLY A 13 12.52 -8.52 8.75
N SER A 14 11.19 -8.54 8.90
CA SER A 14 10.47 -9.52 9.72
C SER A 14 9.73 -10.55 8.86
N PHE A 15 9.62 -11.79 9.36
CA PHE A 15 8.97 -12.89 8.67
C PHE A 15 7.79 -13.42 9.50
N ASN A 16 6.68 -13.80 8.85
CA ASN A 16 5.49 -14.36 9.49
C ASN A 16 4.91 -13.45 10.61
N VAL A 17 4.76 -12.17 10.31
CA VAL A 17 4.25 -11.18 11.27
C VAL A 17 2.73 -11.24 11.31
N VAL A 18 2.14 -11.35 12.50
CA VAL A 18 0.69 -11.23 12.70
C VAL A 18 0.39 -10.01 13.55
N VAL A 19 -0.46 -9.12 13.03
CA VAL A 19 -0.99 -7.95 13.75
C VAL A 19 -2.51 -8.07 13.80
N ALA A 20 -3.07 -8.21 15.00
CA ALA A 20 -4.49 -8.49 15.16
C ALA A 20 -5.12 -7.70 16.31
N GLY A 21 -6.35 -7.21 16.11
CA GLY A 21 -7.18 -6.67 17.20
C GLY A 21 -6.70 -5.33 17.78
N ILE A 22 -5.91 -4.56 17.02
CA ILE A 22 -5.36 -3.29 17.50
C ILE A 22 -6.15 -2.08 16.98
N THR A 23 -6.14 -1.01 17.78
CA THR A 23 -6.65 0.31 17.36
C THR A 23 -5.50 1.32 17.38
N ILE A 24 -5.33 2.05 16.29
CA ILE A 24 -4.29 3.08 16.15
C ILE A 24 -4.98 4.41 15.86
N VAL A 25 -4.70 5.42 16.69
CA VAL A 25 -5.32 6.74 16.59
C VAL A 25 -4.23 7.81 16.56
N ASN A 26 -4.39 8.83 15.71
CA ASN A 26 -3.51 10.01 15.66
C ASN A 26 -2.04 9.70 15.35
N SER A 27 -1.74 8.74 14.46
CA SER A 27 -0.36 8.63 13.98
C SER A 27 -0.01 9.87 13.16
N SER A 28 1.16 10.44 13.36
CA SER A 28 1.55 11.71 12.72
C SER A 28 2.12 11.55 11.29
N GLN A 29 2.36 10.31 10.84
CA GLN A 29 2.87 10.00 9.51
C GLN A 29 2.16 8.76 8.94
N CYS A 30 2.55 7.55 9.36
CA CYS A 30 1.91 6.28 8.95
C CYS A 30 1.42 5.50 10.18
N HIS A 31 0.29 4.81 10.09
CA HIS A 31 -0.22 4.02 11.23
C HIS A 31 0.50 2.67 11.33
N LEU A 32 0.61 1.95 10.21
CA LEU A 32 1.29 0.67 10.12
C LEU A 32 2.24 0.67 8.94
N LYS A 33 3.50 0.34 9.19
CA LYS A 33 4.54 0.25 8.18
C LYS A 33 5.24 -1.10 8.22
N PHE A 34 5.39 -1.73 7.06
CA PHE A 34 6.11 -2.99 6.89
C PHE A 34 7.20 -2.80 5.85
N ASP A 35 8.45 -2.95 6.29
CA ASP A 35 9.62 -2.76 5.45
C ASP A 35 10.40 -4.06 5.35
N SER A 36 10.66 -4.53 4.13
CA SER A 36 11.40 -5.78 3.89
C SER A 36 10.83 -6.96 4.69
N CYS A 37 9.50 -7.05 4.79
CA CYS A 37 8.82 -8.13 5.50
C CYS A 37 8.23 -9.16 4.53
N GLN A 38 8.08 -10.40 4.97
CA GLN A 38 7.45 -11.48 4.19
C GLN A 38 6.42 -12.22 5.05
N GLY A 39 5.26 -12.55 4.47
CA GLY A 39 4.20 -13.28 5.17
C GLY A 39 3.57 -12.45 6.28
N VAL A 40 3.15 -11.21 5.97
CA VAL A 40 2.48 -10.33 6.93
C VAL A 40 0.97 -10.58 6.90
N MET A 41 0.37 -10.84 8.06
CA MET A 41 -1.08 -10.93 8.22
C MET A 41 -1.57 -9.86 9.20
N VAL A 42 -2.36 -8.92 8.70
CA VAL A 42 -3.02 -7.87 9.49
C VAL A 42 -4.53 -8.10 9.44
N HIS A 43 -5.17 -8.24 10.59
CA HIS A 43 -6.63 -8.39 10.65
C HIS A 43 -7.28 -7.73 11.85
N ASP A 44 -8.55 -7.33 11.69
CA ASP A 44 -9.37 -6.75 12.74
C ASP A 44 -8.72 -5.49 13.37
N VAL A 45 -8.28 -4.56 12.50
CA VAL A 45 -7.59 -3.33 12.88
C VAL A 45 -8.48 -2.10 12.65
N THR A 46 -8.45 -1.17 13.59
CA THR A 46 -9.10 0.15 13.45
C THR A 46 -8.06 1.26 13.38
N ILE A 47 -8.13 2.12 12.38
CA ILE A 47 -7.25 3.26 12.17
C ILE A 47 -8.08 4.55 12.15
N SER A 48 -7.72 5.54 12.97
CA SER A 48 -8.44 6.81 13.03
C SER A 48 -7.51 8.01 13.06
N SER A 49 -7.87 9.05 12.31
CA SER A 49 -7.05 10.23 12.08
C SER A 49 -7.90 11.51 12.01
N PRO A 50 -8.44 12.00 13.15
CA PRO A 50 -9.23 13.21 13.20
C PRO A 50 -8.49 14.44 12.64
N GLU A 51 -9.27 15.44 12.20
CA GLU A 51 -8.84 16.67 11.51
C GLU A 51 -7.67 17.43 12.16
N ASN A 52 -7.46 17.30 13.48
CA ASN A 52 -6.35 17.91 14.20
C ASN A 52 -5.00 17.17 14.04
N SER A 53 -4.99 16.00 13.40
CA SER A 53 -3.80 15.20 13.09
C SER A 53 -3.33 15.46 11.67
N LEU A 54 -2.28 16.28 11.51
CA LEU A 54 -1.66 16.52 10.21
C LEU A 54 -0.89 15.27 9.75
N ASN A 55 -1.33 14.70 8.62
CA ASN A 55 -0.73 13.63 7.79
C ASN A 55 -0.91 12.20 8.30
N THR A 56 -1.72 11.40 7.60
CA THR A 56 -1.99 10.01 7.97
C THR A 56 -2.11 9.07 6.78
N ASP A 57 -1.03 8.33 6.54
CA ASP A 57 -1.06 7.12 5.74
C ASP A 57 -1.60 5.98 6.61
N GLY A 58 -2.50 5.16 6.07
CA GLY A 58 -3.09 4.03 6.79
C GLY A 58 -2.10 2.87 6.89
N ILE A 59 -2.13 2.00 5.90
CA ILE A 59 -1.20 0.87 5.76
C ILE A 59 -0.21 1.23 4.67
N HIS A 60 1.07 1.31 5.04
CA HIS A 60 2.15 1.65 4.15
C HIS A 60 3.11 0.47 4.01
N LEU A 61 3.25 -0.03 2.79
CA LEU A 61 4.31 -0.96 2.44
C LEU A 61 5.43 -0.19 1.72
N GLN A 62 6.60 -0.09 2.35
CA GLN A 62 7.75 0.67 1.84
C GLN A 62 8.99 -0.23 1.70
N ASN A 63 9.89 0.12 0.78
CA ASN A 63 11.20 -0.51 0.64
C ASN A 63 12.33 0.51 0.51
N SER A 64 13.39 0.40 1.33
CA SER A 64 14.68 1.09 1.12
C SER A 64 15.82 0.08 1.07
N LYS A 65 16.81 0.31 0.20
CA LYS A 65 17.92 -0.61 -0.06
C LYS A 65 19.14 -0.27 0.79
N ASP A 66 19.55 -1.20 1.64
CA ASP A 66 20.94 -1.41 2.04
C ASP A 66 21.34 -2.85 1.64
N GLY A 67 21.68 -3.05 0.37
CA GLY A 67 22.44 -4.23 -0.10
C GLY A 67 21.75 -5.61 -0.18
N GLY A 68 20.45 -5.75 0.08
CA GLY A 68 19.75 -7.06 0.03
C GLY A 68 18.83 -7.28 -1.18
N LEU A 69 18.76 -8.52 -1.69
CA LEU A 69 17.68 -9.02 -2.54
C LEU A 69 16.45 -9.30 -1.66
N GLY A 70 15.64 -8.29 -1.39
CA GLY A 70 14.40 -8.46 -0.62
C GLY A 70 13.26 -8.99 -1.51
N LEU A 71 12.40 -9.83 -0.95
CA LEU A 71 11.12 -10.24 -1.52
C LEU A 71 10.03 -9.94 -0.50
N VAL A 72 8.99 -9.22 -0.91
CA VAL A 72 7.79 -8.96 -0.12
C VAL A 72 6.67 -9.76 -0.79
N GLN A 73 6.19 -10.78 -0.07
CA GLN A 73 5.28 -11.76 -0.63
C GLN A 73 4.28 -12.25 0.41
N ASP A 74 3.06 -12.46 -0.07
CA ASP A 74 1.94 -13.09 0.64
C ASP A 74 1.45 -12.26 1.85
N GLU A 75 1.25 -10.96 1.62
CA GLU A 75 0.66 -10.07 2.60
C GLU A 75 -0.87 -10.12 2.56
N ARG A 76 -1.51 -10.14 3.73
CA ARG A 76 -2.96 -10.13 3.86
C ARG A 76 -3.43 -9.09 4.86
N PHE A 77 -4.29 -8.20 4.41
CA PHE A 77 -4.92 -7.13 5.18
C PHE A 77 -6.43 -7.34 5.15
N SER A 78 -7.05 -7.65 6.29
CA SER A 78 -8.48 -7.99 6.35
C SER A 78 -9.23 -7.30 7.47
N ASN A 79 -10.52 -7.00 7.24
CA ASN A 79 -11.42 -6.41 8.25
C ASN A 79 -10.86 -5.12 8.89
N ILE A 80 -10.47 -4.17 8.03
CA ILE A 80 -9.86 -2.90 8.48
C ILE A 80 -10.89 -1.78 8.39
N GLN A 81 -11.02 -1.03 9.48
CA GLN A 81 -11.86 0.17 9.54
C GLN A 81 -10.99 1.42 9.59
N VAL A 82 -11.26 2.39 8.72
CA VAL A 82 -10.53 3.67 8.64
C VAL A 82 -11.44 4.88 8.85
N SER A 83 -11.00 5.87 9.61
CA SER A 83 -11.75 7.13 9.77
C SER A 83 -10.85 8.34 9.55
N GLU A 84 -11.23 9.18 8.59
CA GLU A 84 -10.58 10.46 8.26
C GLU A 84 -9.09 10.33 7.88
N VAL A 85 -8.68 9.16 7.39
CA VAL A 85 -7.29 8.88 6.99
C VAL A 85 -6.97 9.55 5.66
N GLN A 86 -5.79 10.17 5.48
CA GLN A 86 -5.48 10.84 4.20
C GLN A 86 -5.44 9.86 3.02
N THR A 87 -4.65 8.80 3.17
CA THR A 87 -4.55 7.72 2.18
C THR A 87 -4.56 6.35 2.89
N PRO A 88 -5.71 5.66 2.94
CA PRO A 88 -5.86 4.40 3.68
C PRO A 88 -4.96 3.25 3.23
N ILE A 89 -4.76 3.08 1.92
CA ILE A 89 -4.04 1.94 1.34
C ILE A 89 -2.88 2.48 0.50
N ILE A 90 -1.65 2.13 0.88
CA ILE A 90 -0.45 2.59 0.20
C ILE A 90 0.52 1.43 -0.04
N ILE A 91 0.97 1.33 -1.29
CA ILE A 91 2.19 0.61 -1.68
C ILE A 91 3.07 1.65 -2.35
N ASP A 92 4.24 1.95 -1.78
CA ASP A 92 5.17 2.92 -2.36
C ASP A 92 6.59 2.34 -2.37
N GLN A 93 7.02 1.87 -3.54
CA GLN A 93 8.37 1.37 -3.77
C GLN A 93 9.40 2.48 -4.01
N PHE A 94 8.98 3.75 -4.10
CA PHE A 94 9.87 4.91 -4.30
C PHE A 94 10.09 5.69 -3.00
N TYR A 95 9.46 5.29 -1.89
CA TYR A 95 9.58 6.01 -0.64
C TYR A 95 10.95 5.80 0.01
N CYS A 96 11.70 6.90 0.11
CA CYS A 96 12.99 6.97 0.76
C CYS A 96 12.94 7.94 1.94
N ASP A 97 13.34 7.46 3.12
CA ASP A 97 13.43 8.27 4.33
C ASP A 97 14.70 9.18 4.36
N GLU A 98 15.57 9.10 3.34
CA GLU A 98 16.85 9.83 3.27
C GLU A 98 16.92 10.90 2.17
N ARG A 99 17.73 11.95 2.41
CA ARG A 99 17.87 13.15 1.54
C ARG A 99 18.43 12.89 0.14
N THR A 100 18.98 11.71 -0.12
CA THR A 100 19.61 11.35 -1.40
C THR A 100 19.16 9.96 -1.81
N CYS A 101 18.06 9.88 -2.54
CA CYS A 101 17.73 8.67 -3.26
C CYS A 101 18.18 8.79 -4.71
N SER A 102 19.06 7.88 -5.13
CA SER A 102 19.28 7.61 -6.54
C SER A 102 18.12 6.76 -7.04
N ASN A 103 17.52 7.14 -8.17
CA ASN A 103 16.53 6.32 -8.88
C ASN A 103 17.19 5.01 -9.30
N GLN A 104 17.21 4.01 -8.42
CA GLN A 104 17.87 2.73 -8.64
C GLN A 104 16.85 1.70 -9.15
N THR A 105 17.19 1.09 -10.28
CA THR A 105 16.43 0.13 -11.09
C THR A 105 16.39 -1.29 -10.52
N SER A 106 16.50 -1.47 -9.20
CA SER A 106 16.30 -2.78 -8.57
C SER A 106 15.42 -2.62 -7.34
N ALA A 107 14.11 -2.49 -7.55
CA ALA A 107 13.16 -2.49 -6.45
C ALA A 107 12.92 -3.94 -5.96
N VAL A 108 12.73 -4.08 -4.66
CA VAL A 108 12.25 -5.32 -4.02
C VAL A 108 10.94 -5.72 -4.70
N ALA A 109 10.82 -6.98 -5.13
CA ALA A 109 9.59 -7.46 -5.75
C ALA A 109 8.47 -7.52 -4.70
N VAL A 110 7.33 -6.91 -5.03
CA VAL A 110 6.11 -6.96 -4.21
C VAL A 110 5.10 -7.83 -4.94
N SER A 111 4.66 -8.90 -4.32
CA SER A 111 3.72 -9.82 -4.96
C SER A 111 2.74 -10.48 -3.99
N GLY A 112 1.50 -10.67 -4.41
CA GLY A 112 0.53 -11.43 -3.60
C GLY A 112 -0.02 -10.66 -2.41
N VAL A 113 -0.28 -9.35 -2.59
CA VAL A 113 -0.88 -8.50 -1.54
C VAL A 113 -2.40 -8.59 -1.62
N GLN A 114 -3.05 -8.94 -0.51
CA GLN A 114 -4.50 -9.12 -0.43
C GLN A 114 -5.13 -8.09 0.50
N TYR A 115 -6.10 -7.33 -0.01
CA TYR A 115 -6.90 -6.39 0.77
C TYR A 115 -8.37 -6.83 0.79
N GLU A 116 -8.87 -7.15 1.98
CA GLU A 116 -10.21 -7.69 2.18
C GLU A 116 -11.02 -6.88 3.20
N ASN A 117 -12.25 -6.52 2.85
CA ASN A 117 -13.20 -5.85 3.74
C ASN A 117 -12.63 -4.57 4.39
N ILE A 118 -12.02 -3.70 3.59
CA ILE A 118 -11.50 -2.40 4.06
C ILE A 118 -12.60 -1.35 3.89
N ARG A 119 -13.01 -0.72 4.99
CA ARG A 119 -14.16 0.20 5.00
C ARG A 119 -13.86 1.48 5.75
N GLY A 120 -14.48 2.58 5.33
CA GLY A 120 -14.45 3.82 6.11
C GLY A 120 -14.32 5.08 5.27
N THR A 121 -13.55 6.04 5.76
CA THR A 121 -13.41 7.36 5.13
C THR A 121 -11.97 7.78 4.87
N PHE A 122 -11.78 8.57 3.80
CA PHE A 122 -10.49 9.17 3.44
C PHE A 122 -10.60 10.66 3.12
N THR A 123 -9.49 11.41 3.21
CA THR A 123 -9.49 12.88 3.05
C THR A 123 -8.67 13.39 1.86
N ILE A 124 -7.75 12.60 1.30
CA ILE A 124 -6.95 12.97 0.11
C ILE A 124 -7.16 11.97 -1.03
N LYS A 125 -6.82 10.70 -0.84
CA LYS A 125 -6.85 9.69 -1.89
C LYS A 125 -7.26 8.33 -1.32
N PRO A 126 -8.06 7.51 -2.02
CA PRO A 126 -8.46 6.20 -1.48
C PRO A 126 -7.31 5.19 -1.47
N VAL A 127 -6.49 5.17 -2.53
CA VAL A 127 -5.36 4.26 -2.71
C VAL A 127 -4.19 4.93 -3.43
N HIS A 128 -2.97 4.56 -3.07
CA HIS A 128 -1.75 4.97 -3.75
C HIS A 128 -0.85 3.76 -3.98
N PHE A 129 -0.79 3.27 -5.21
CA PHE A 129 0.13 2.20 -5.61
C PHE A 129 1.20 2.77 -6.54
N ALA A 130 2.41 2.95 -6.04
CA ALA A 130 3.57 3.43 -6.79
C ALA A 130 4.65 2.35 -6.80
N CYS A 131 4.75 1.60 -7.89
CA CYS A 131 5.70 0.51 -8.06
C CYS A 131 6.75 0.83 -9.13
N SER A 132 7.92 0.19 -9.09
CA SER A 132 9.01 0.46 -10.02
C SER A 132 8.75 -0.14 -11.40
N ASP A 133 9.16 0.55 -12.47
CA ASP A 133 9.16 -0.02 -13.83
C ASP A 133 10.05 -1.26 -13.94
N SER A 134 11.10 -1.34 -13.13
CA SER A 134 12.04 -2.47 -13.12
C SER A 134 11.54 -3.67 -12.29
N SER A 135 10.61 -3.44 -11.36
CA SER A 135 10.02 -4.49 -10.53
C SER A 135 8.56 -4.13 -10.18
N PRO A 136 7.65 -4.24 -11.17
CA PRO A 136 6.24 -3.91 -10.96
C PRO A 136 5.61 -4.76 -9.85
N CYS A 137 4.65 -4.20 -9.13
CA CYS A 137 3.86 -4.96 -8.17
C CYS A 137 2.88 -5.87 -8.91
N SER A 138 2.71 -7.11 -8.44
CA SER A 138 1.81 -8.07 -9.08
C SER A 138 0.96 -8.86 -8.08
N GLY A 139 -0.19 -9.36 -8.51
CA GLY A 139 -1.07 -10.13 -7.63
C GLY A 139 -1.67 -9.31 -6.49
N ILE A 140 -1.90 -8.01 -6.70
CA ILE A 140 -2.67 -7.19 -5.76
C ILE A 140 -4.14 -7.58 -5.91
N THR A 141 -4.81 -7.96 -4.82
CA THR A 141 -6.22 -8.35 -4.86
C THR A 141 -7.06 -7.43 -3.97
N LEU A 142 -8.17 -6.95 -4.51
CA LEU A 142 -9.10 -6.05 -3.82
C LEU A 142 -10.48 -6.71 -3.70
N THR A 143 -10.90 -6.97 -2.47
CA THR A 143 -12.21 -7.56 -2.16
C THR A 143 -12.89 -6.75 -1.05
N GLY A 144 -14.11 -6.27 -1.28
CA GLY A 144 -14.91 -5.55 -0.29
C GLY A 144 -14.34 -4.19 0.14
N VAL A 145 -13.61 -3.48 -0.73
CA VAL A 145 -13.03 -2.15 -0.42
C VAL A 145 -14.05 -1.03 -0.64
N GLN A 146 -14.45 -0.36 0.44
CA GLN A 146 -15.46 0.72 0.45
C GLN A 146 -14.99 1.92 1.27
N LEU A 147 -14.39 2.89 0.59
CA LEU A 147 -13.81 4.11 1.14
C LEU A 147 -14.58 5.34 0.64
N ARG A 148 -15.09 6.16 1.56
CA ARG A 148 -15.86 7.37 1.21
C ARG A 148 -15.03 8.64 1.43
N PRO A 149 -15.06 9.61 0.52
CA PRO A 149 -14.35 10.86 0.74
C PRO A 149 -15.01 11.66 1.87
N VAL A 150 -14.19 12.31 2.69
CA VAL A 150 -14.59 13.35 3.66
C VAL A 150 -13.91 14.64 3.22
N GLN A 151 -14.72 15.64 2.89
CA GLN A 151 -14.22 16.92 2.43
C GLN A 151 -13.84 17.79 3.62
N ILE A 152 -12.55 18.08 3.72
CA ILE A 152 -11.98 18.96 4.75
C ILE A 152 -11.52 20.26 4.07
N PRO A 153 -11.77 21.46 4.64
CA PRO A 153 -11.54 22.77 4.01
C PRO A 153 -10.12 23.10 3.47
N HIS A 154 -9.15 22.19 3.54
CA HIS A 154 -7.79 22.40 3.06
C HIS A 154 -7.22 21.22 2.25
N TYR A 155 -7.93 20.10 2.16
CA TYR A 155 -7.47 18.93 1.41
C TYR A 155 -8.14 18.85 0.04
N ARG A 156 -7.33 18.57 -0.97
CA ARG A 156 -7.82 18.32 -2.33
C ARG A 156 -7.99 16.83 -2.53
N LEU A 157 -9.23 16.42 -2.78
CA LEU A 157 -9.54 15.05 -3.16
C LEU A 157 -8.87 14.71 -4.49
N ASN A 158 -8.23 13.55 -4.54
CA ASN A 158 -7.54 13.01 -5.68
C ASN A 158 -8.08 11.62 -6.04
N ASP A 159 -8.05 11.30 -7.32
CA ASP A 159 -8.38 9.98 -7.82
C ASP A 159 -7.39 8.91 -7.33
N PRO A 160 -7.81 7.63 -7.27
CA PRO A 160 -6.91 6.49 -7.11
C PRO A 160 -5.65 6.61 -7.98
N PHE A 161 -4.50 6.28 -7.42
CA PHE A 161 -3.24 6.27 -8.17
C PHE A 161 -2.66 4.86 -8.23
N CYS A 162 -2.30 4.44 -9.43
CA CYS A 162 -1.63 3.19 -9.71
C CYS A 162 -0.53 3.43 -10.74
N TRP A 163 0.68 2.98 -10.45
CA TRP A 163 1.81 2.98 -11.37
C TRP A 163 2.53 1.64 -11.24
N GLN A 164 2.67 0.91 -12.36
CA GLN A 164 3.27 -0.43 -12.41
C GLN A 164 2.66 -1.41 -11.39
N ALA A 165 1.35 -1.32 -11.17
CA ALA A 165 0.62 -2.13 -10.21
C ALA A 165 -0.40 -3.01 -10.94
N PHE A 166 -0.28 -4.33 -10.74
CA PHE A 166 -1.05 -5.35 -11.44
C PHE A 166 -1.79 -6.27 -10.48
N GLY A 167 -3.02 -6.61 -10.80
CA GLY A 167 -3.90 -7.30 -9.86
C GLY A 167 -5.30 -7.61 -10.37
N GLU A 168 -6.19 -7.91 -9.43
CA GLU A 168 -7.60 -8.23 -9.69
C GLU A 168 -8.52 -7.55 -8.68
N LEU A 169 -9.67 -7.09 -9.15
CA LEU A 169 -10.77 -6.61 -8.31
C LEU A 169 -11.85 -7.68 -8.28
N TYR A 170 -12.00 -8.40 -7.17
CA TYR A 170 -13.02 -9.45 -7.03
C TYR A 170 -14.42 -8.90 -6.75
N THR A 171 -14.49 -7.66 -6.28
CA THR A 171 -15.76 -6.95 -6.04
C THR A 171 -15.62 -5.48 -6.46
N PRO A 172 -16.71 -4.80 -6.84
CA PRO A 172 -16.69 -3.35 -7.09
C PRO A 172 -16.17 -2.57 -5.87
N THR A 173 -15.29 -1.61 -6.12
CA THR A 173 -14.75 -0.73 -5.08
C THR A 173 -15.47 0.61 -5.08
N VAL A 174 -15.53 1.23 -3.91
CA VAL A 174 -15.99 2.62 -3.77
C VAL A 174 -14.83 3.45 -3.21
N PRO A 175 -14.37 4.51 -3.90
CA PRO A 175 -14.62 4.78 -5.33
C PRO A 175 -14.02 3.67 -6.24
N PRO A 176 -14.38 3.63 -7.54
CA PRO A 176 -13.79 2.68 -8.49
C PRO A 176 -12.28 2.86 -8.63
N ILE A 177 -11.50 1.80 -8.43
CA ILE A 177 -10.03 1.79 -8.60
C ILE A 177 -9.71 1.25 -9.99
N ALA A 178 -10.03 2.04 -11.02
CA ALA A 178 -9.87 1.65 -12.42
C ALA A 178 -8.40 1.70 -12.91
N CYS A 179 -7.49 2.28 -12.13
CA CYS A 179 -6.07 2.40 -12.48
C CYS A 179 -5.27 1.09 -12.30
N LEU A 180 -5.81 0.11 -11.56
CA LEU A 180 -5.10 -1.14 -11.31
C LEU A 180 -5.11 -1.98 -12.60
N HIS A 181 -3.92 -2.31 -13.11
CA HIS A 181 -3.82 -3.11 -14.33
C HIS A 181 -4.25 -4.55 -14.05
N LEU A 182 -5.12 -5.12 -14.90
CA LEU A 182 -5.56 -6.49 -14.72
C LEU A 182 -4.45 -7.49 -15.08
N GLY A 183 -4.30 -8.53 -14.27
CA GLY A 183 -3.39 -9.64 -14.55
C GLY A 183 -1.96 -9.42 -14.02
N LYS A 184 -0.95 -9.64 -14.87
CA LYS A 184 0.47 -9.58 -14.50
C LYS A 184 1.25 -8.67 -15.45
N PRO A 185 2.41 -8.12 -15.03
CA PRO A 185 3.28 -7.36 -15.90
C PRO A 185 3.67 -8.21 -17.13
N ALA A 186 3.70 -7.59 -18.32
CA ALA A 186 4.22 -8.26 -19.50
C ALA A 186 5.70 -8.59 -19.26
N GLY A 187 6.04 -9.87 -19.13
CA GLY A 187 7.43 -10.29 -19.10
C GLY A 187 8.10 -9.88 -20.40
N ASN A 188 9.35 -9.40 -20.34
CA ASN A 188 10.22 -9.35 -21.50
C ASN A 188 10.52 -10.79 -21.97
N ASN A 189 9.53 -11.47 -22.55
CA ASN A 189 9.71 -12.68 -23.32
C ASN A 189 9.99 -12.26 -24.76
N LEU A 190 11.27 -12.03 -25.05
CA LEU A 190 11.75 -12.31 -26.39
C LEU A 190 11.51 -13.81 -26.64
N GLN A 191 10.79 -14.06 -27.72
CA GLN A 191 10.48 -15.35 -28.37
C GLN A 191 9.35 -16.19 -27.77
N SER A 192 8.16 -15.97 -28.34
CA SER A 192 7.50 -16.95 -29.23
C SER A 192 8.06 -18.38 -29.12
N TYR A 193 7.31 -19.28 -28.50
CA TYR A 193 6.84 -20.48 -29.18
C TYR A 193 5.63 -21.05 -28.42
N HIS A 194 4.67 -21.51 -29.20
CA HIS A 194 3.46 -22.28 -28.89
C HIS A 194 3.39 -22.93 -27.50
N ASP A 195 2.24 -22.83 -26.85
CA ASP A 195 1.34 -23.99 -26.81
C ASP A 195 -0.11 -23.59 -26.50
N LEU A 196 -0.96 -23.91 -27.47
CA LEU A 196 -2.38 -24.14 -27.32
C LEU A 196 -2.55 -25.48 -26.59
N CYS A 197 -3.35 -25.50 -25.53
CA CYS A 197 -4.42 -26.46 -25.26
C CYS A 197 -5.37 -25.85 -24.23
#